data_AF-M4ANE9-F1
#
_entry.id   AF-M4ANE9-F1
#
_cell.length_a   1.000
_cell.length_b   1.000
_cell.length_c   1.000
_cell.angle_alpha   90.00
_cell.angle_beta   90.00
_cell.angle_gamma   90.00
#
_symmetry.space_group_name_H-M   'P 1'
#
loop_
_entity.id
_entity.type
_entity.pdbx_description
1 polymer ?
#
loop_
_entity_poly.entity_id
_entity_poly.type
_entity_poly.pdbx_seq_one_letter_code
_entity_poly.pdbx_strand_id
1 'polypeptide(L)'
;MEGPTEDSLCGKWRNGCRLDRNRLKDIFSCRLLKTIAMGQVLSLLICGTAGSCQYLADAGVETPMLQSFLNYALLLLTYTPTLCIHRGDANILKILRTKWWKYLLMGLADVEANYMVVKAYQFTTLTSIQLLDCFVIPVLMVLSWIFLKTRYRPLHFVAVVVCLLGVGAMVGADIVAGRNQGSESDVVLGDGLVLLSSVLYAVSNLCQEHTVKNLSRVEFLGMMGLFGTLISGVQLAALEINAVKAIKWDLYVFMLFAVYALCMYALYSFMPVVVRLTSATAVNLSLLTADLFSLFCGLFLFSYQFSVLYIVSFIIITVGFIMFNAVPTLSAVPDGAGPRAPDAAADPAADRLLAAGGDAQRTGTVEMFTPL
;
A
#
# COMPACT_ATOMS: atom_id res chain seq x y z
N MET A 1 4.70 35.51 57.93
CA MET A 1 5.37 34.22 57.77
C MET A 1 4.59 33.40 56.77
N GLU A 2 5.03 33.45 55.52
CA GLU A 2 4.83 32.43 54.46
C GLU A 2 5.44 31.09 54.94
N GLY A 3 5.11 29.88 54.47
CA GLY A 3 4.22 29.31 53.44
C GLY A 3 4.24 27.77 53.65
N PRO A 4 4.13 26.89 52.63
CA PRO A 4 3.31 26.94 51.42
C PRO A 4 2.47 25.64 51.19
N THR A 5 1.46 25.77 50.32
CA THR A 5 0.65 24.71 49.72
C THR A 5 1.38 24.02 48.56
N GLU A 6 1.98 22.83 48.76
CA GLU A 6 2.65 22.06 47.69
C GLU A 6 1.91 20.78 47.23
N ASP A 7 0.91 20.28 47.96
CA ASP A 7 0.32 18.95 47.65
C ASP A 7 -0.75 18.95 46.55
N SER A 8 -1.33 20.10 46.18
CA SER A 8 -2.44 20.13 45.21
C SER A 8 -2.00 20.14 43.74
N LEU A 9 -0.77 20.55 43.43
CA LEU A 9 -0.28 20.69 42.05
C LEU A 9 0.25 19.37 41.48
N CYS A 10 0.93 18.56 42.30
CA CYS A 10 1.50 17.28 41.89
C CYS A 10 0.41 16.22 41.56
N GLY A 11 -0.72 16.23 42.28
CA GLY A 11 -1.87 15.38 41.99
C GLY A 11 -2.61 15.74 40.69
N LYS A 12 -2.73 17.03 40.37
CA LYS A 12 -3.35 17.52 39.12
C LYS A 12 -2.49 17.21 37.90
N TRP A 13 -1.17 17.36 38.00
CA TRP A 13 -0.22 16.99 36.93
C TRP A 13 -0.18 15.47 36.69
N ARG A 14 -0.18 14.66 37.75
CA ARG A 14 -0.19 13.18 37.63
C ARG A 14 -1.49 12.65 37.01
N ASN A 15 -2.63 13.29 37.30
CA ASN A 15 -3.92 12.93 36.70
C ASN A 15 -4.06 13.44 35.26
N GLY A 16 -3.56 14.64 34.94
CA GLY A 16 -3.52 15.16 33.57
C GLY A 16 -2.66 14.29 32.63
N CYS A 17 -1.47 13.88 33.09
CA CYS A 17 -0.57 13.02 32.32
C CYS A 17 -1.10 11.57 32.18
N ARG A 18 -1.88 11.08 33.15
CA ARG A 18 -2.60 9.78 33.06
C ARG A 18 -3.79 9.84 32.10
N LEU A 19 -4.55 10.94 32.10
CA LEU A 19 -5.69 11.14 31.21
C LEU A 19 -5.21 11.26 29.75
N ASP A 20 -4.10 11.98 29.53
CA ASP A 20 -3.48 12.15 28.23
C ASP A 20 -2.87 10.84 27.72
N ARG A 21 -2.22 10.05 28.59
CA ARG A 21 -1.74 8.70 28.25
C ARG A 21 -2.86 7.72 27.90
N ASN A 22 -4.00 7.77 28.60
CA ASN A 22 -5.14 6.91 28.29
C ASN A 22 -5.82 7.36 26.98
N ARG A 23 -5.94 8.66 26.72
CA ARG A 23 -6.43 9.20 25.44
C ARG A 23 -5.51 8.86 24.28
N LEU A 24 -4.19 8.97 24.46
CA LEU A 24 -3.18 8.52 23.49
C LEU A 24 -3.26 7.01 23.25
N LYS A 25 -3.44 6.21 24.29
CA LYS A 25 -3.60 4.75 24.18
C LYS A 25 -4.88 4.38 23.43
N ASP A 26 -5.97 5.11 23.66
CA ASP A 26 -7.26 4.89 23.02
C ASP A 26 -7.27 5.36 21.55
N ILE A 27 -6.67 6.52 21.27
CA ILE A 27 -6.42 7.02 19.90
C ILE A 27 -5.51 6.06 19.14
N PHE A 28 -4.47 5.53 19.80
CA PHE A 28 -3.57 4.55 19.22
C PHE A 28 -4.31 3.24 18.94
N SER A 29 -5.12 2.74 19.88
CA SER A 29 -5.94 1.54 19.69
C SER A 29 -6.96 1.70 18.56
N CYS A 30 -7.60 2.87 18.45
CA CYS A 30 -8.58 3.15 17.41
C CYS A 30 -7.93 3.29 16.02
N ARG A 31 -6.76 3.95 15.93
CA ARG A 31 -5.97 4.03 14.70
C ARG A 31 -5.47 2.65 14.28
N LEU A 32 -4.94 1.86 15.21
CA LEU A 32 -4.49 0.50 14.96
C LEU A 32 -5.65 -0.38 14.49
N LEU A 33 -6.79 -0.34 15.18
CA LEU A 33 -7.98 -1.10 14.81
C LEU A 33 -8.46 -0.73 13.40
N LYS A 34 -8.50 0.56 13.08
CA LYS A 34 -8.83 1.04 11.74
C LYS A 34 -7.86 0.53 10.68
N THR A 35 -6.56 0.58 10.96
CA THR A 35 -5.52 0.04 10.07
C THR A 35 -5.71 -1.46 9.85
N ILE A 36 -5.96 -2.21 10.93
CA ILE A 36 -6.17 -3.65 10.86
C ILE A 36 -7.41 -3.96 10.02
N ALA A 37 -8.54 -3.31 10.33
CA ALA A 37 -9.78 -3.47 9.58
C ALA A 37 -9.58 -3.18 8.07
N MET A 38 -8.86 -2.11 7.72
CA MET A 38 -8.57 -1.81 6.32
C MET A 38 -7.68 -2.86 5.64
N GLY A 39 -6.65 -3.37 6.32
CA GLY A 39 -5.82 -4.46 5.80
C GLY A 39 -6.59 -5.77 5.60
N GLN A 40 -7.53 -6.07 6.51
CA GLN A 40 -8.42 -7.23 6.37
C GLN A 40 -9.40 -7.05 5.20
N VAL A 41 -9.93 -5.85 4.97
CA VAL A 41 -10.75 -5.55 3.78
C VAL A 41 -9.96 -5.78 2.50
N LEU A 42 -8.71 -5.32 2.42
CA LEU A 42 -7.84 -5.61 1.27
C LEU A 42 -7.63 -7.12 1.08
N SER A 43 -7.41 -7.84 2.17
CA SER A 43 -7.21 -9.29 2.15
C SER A 43 -8.46 -10.05 1.68
N LEU A 44 -9.65 -9.61 2.08
CA LEU A 44 -10.92 -10.13 1.59
C LEU A 44 -11.14 -9.85 0.10
N LEU A 45 -10.71 -8.68 -0.39
CA LEU A 45 -10.78 -8.37 -1.83
C LEU A 45 -9.86 -9.30 -2.64
N ILE A 46 -8.63 -9.57 -2.17
CA ILE A 46 -7.74 -10.57 -2.79
C ILE A 46 -8.36 -11.97 -2.75
N CYS A 47 -8.97 -12.34 -1.62
CA CYS A 47 -9.67 -13.61 -1.51
C CYS A 47 -10.81 -13.72 -2.55
N GLY A 48 -11.57 -12.64 -2.76
CA GLY A 48 -12.62 -12.56 -3.78
C GLY A 48 -12.09 -12.69 -5.21
N THR A 49 -10.93 -12.10 -5.50
CA THR A 49 -10.28 -12.24 -6.82
C THR A 49 -9.77 -13.66 -7.02
N ALA A 50 -9.12 -14.25 -6.01
CA ALA A 50 -8.64 -15.64 -6.07
C ALA A 50 -9.80 -16.63 -6.27
N GLY A 51 -10.90 -16.47 -5.54
CA GLY A 51 -12.10 -17.29 -5.72
C GLY A 51 -12.71 -17.13 -7.12
N SER A 52 -12.81 -15.91 -7.62
CA SER A 52 -13.30 -15.65 -8.98
C SER A 52 -12.41 -16.29 -10.05
N CYS A 53 -11.08 -16.21 -9.89
CA CYS A 53 -10.13 -16.88 -10.78
C CYS A 53 -10.28 -18.39 -10.75
N GLN A 54 -10.44 -19.00 -9.56
CA GLN A 54 -10.61 -20.45 -9.44
C GLN A 54 -11.86 -20.91 -10.19
N TYR A 55 -13.01 -20.24 -10.00
CA TYR A 55 -14.23 -20.59 -10.74
C TYR A 55 -14.12 -20.36 -12.24
N LEU A 56 -13.29 -19.41 -12.67
CA LEU A 56 -13.02 -19.15 -14.09
C LEU A 56 -12.16 -20.26 -14.70
N ALA A 57 -11.16 -20.74 -13.95
CA ALA A 57 -10.33 -21.88 -14.33
C ALA A 57 -11.16 -23.18 -14.39
N ASP A 58 -12.05 -23.41 -13.41
CA ASP A 58 -12.98 -24.55 -13.42
C ASP A 58 -13.94 -24.51 -14.62
N ALA A 59 -14.28 -23.31 -15.11
CA ALA A 59 -15.07 -23.11 -16.33
C ALA A 59 -14.23 -23.24 -17.62
N GLY A 60 -12.93 -23.54 -17.52
CA GLY A 60 -12.00 -23.69 -18.64
C GLY A 60 -11.57 -22.36 -19.27
N VAL A 61 -11.69 -21.24 -18.55
CA VAL A 61 -11.34 -19.90 -19.04
C VAL A 61 -10.11 -19.38 -18.29
N GLU A 62 -8.94 -19.67 -18.83
CA GLU A 62 -7.65 -19.21 -18.32
C GLU A 62 -7.15 -18.00 -19.12
N THR A 63 -7.63 -16.80 -18.76
CA THR A 63 -7.20 -15.54 -19.40
C THR A 63 -6.78 -14.47 -18.38
N PRO A 64 -5.68 -14.71 -17.65
CA PRO A 64 -5.16 -13.80 -16.63
C PRO A 64 -4.72 -12.42 -17.17
N MET A 65 -4.30 -12.32 -18.44
CA MET A 65 -3.98 -11.01 -19.03
C MET A 65 -5.24 -10.20 -19.33
N LEU A 66 -6.33 -10.87 -19.73
CA LEU A 66 -7.63 -10.22 -19.89
C LEU A 66 -8.13 -9.67 -18.54
N GLN A 67 -8.04 -10.48 -17.48
CA GLN A 67 -8.37 -10.10 -16.12
C GLN A 67 -7.61 -8.83 -15.67
N SER A 68 -6.28 -8.83 -15.84
CA SER A 68 -5.44 -7.67 -15.50
C SER A 68 -5.78 -6.44 -16.34
N PHE A 69 -5.99 -6.61 -17.66
CA PHE A 69 -6.39 -5.52 -18.55
C PHE A 69 -7.70 -4.86 -18.14
N LEU A 70 -8.71 -5.65 -17.75
CA LEU A 70 -9.99 -5.10 -17.27
C LEU A 70 -9.81 -4.21 -16.03
N ASN A 71 -8.96 -4.61 -15.09
CA ASN A 71 -8.65 -3.80 -13.91
C ASN A 71 -8.00 -2.45 -14.29
N TYR A 72 -6.93 -2.47 -15.09
CA TYR A 72 -6.26 -1.23 -15.49
C TYR A 72 -7.16 -0.35 -16.37
N ALA A 73 -8.00 -0.94 -17.22
CA ALA A 73 -8.96 -0.22 -18.06
C ALA A 73 -10.02 0.48 -17.19
N LEU A 74 -10.53 -0.16 -16.14
CA LEU A 74 -11.45 0.47 -15.20
C LEU A 74 -10.78 1.63 -14.43
N LEU A 75 -9.53 1.46 -13.99
CA LEU A 75 -8.75 2.54 -13.38
C LEU A 75 -8.54 3.70 -14.37
N LEU A 76 -8.22 3.39 -15.63
CA LEU A 76 -8.08 4.37 -16.69
C LEU A 76 -9.39 5.15 -16.89
N LEU A 77 -10.52 4.47 -17.05
CA LEU A 77 -11.84 5.09 -17.31
C LEU A 77 -12.37 5.94 -16.15
N THR A 78 -11.99 5.63 -14.91
CA THR A 78 -12.50 6.33 -13.72
C THR A 78 -11.55 7.46 -13.29
N TYR A 79 -10.28 7.16 -13.08
CA TYR A 79 -9.32 8.10 -12.51
C TYR A 79 -8.70 9.03 -13.55
N THR A 80 -8.52 8.58 -14.79
CA THR A 80 -7.90 9.43 -15.84
C THR A 80 -8.81 10.59 -16.24
N PRO A 81 -10.11 10.41 -16.53
CA PRO A 81 -11.01 11.55 -16.76
C PRO A 81 -11.12 12.47 -15.55
N THR A 82 -11.18 11.90 -14.33
CA THR A 82 -11.21 12.70 -13.09
C THR A 82 -9.96 13.58 -12.95
N LEU A 83 -8.79 13.05 -13.35
CA LEU A 83 -7.52 13.78 -13.39
C LEU A 83 -7.48 14.81 -14.52
N CYS A 84 -8.11 14.53 -15.68
CA CYS A 84 -8.23 15.47 -16.80
C CYS A 84 -9.16 16.66 -16.48
N ILE A 85 -10.22 16.44 -15.71
CA ILE A 85 -11.24 17.45 -15.38
C ILE A 85 -10.79 18.35 -14.21
N HIS A 86 -9.98 17.83 -13.28
CA HIS A 86 -9.42 18.65 -12.19
C HIS A 86 -8.40 19.67 -12.73
N ARG A 87 -8.84 20.93 -12.88
CA ARG A 87 -8.02 22.12 -13.21
C ARG A 87 -7.10 22.56 -12.06
N GLY A 88 -6.20 21.68 -11.60
CA GLY A 88 -5.07 22.07 -10.74
C GLY A 88 -3.79 22.30 -11.55
N ASP A 89 -2.74 22.87 -10.95
CA ASP A 89 -1.38 23.15 -11.51
C ASP A 89 -0.64 21.95 -12.17
N ALA A 90 -1.29 20.79 -12.19
CA ALA A 90 -0.80 19.49 -12.61
C ALA A 90 -1.64 18.92 -13.77
N ASN A 91 -1.74 19.67 -14.88
CA ASN A 91 -2.30 19.13 -16.13
C ASN A 91 -1.66 17.76 -16.42
N ILE A 92 -2.48 16.75 -16.72
CA ILE A 92 -1.99 15.40 -17.09
C ILE A 92 -0.91 15.47 -18.17
N LEU A 93 -1.07 16.38 -19.14
CA LEU A 93 -0.09 16.67 -20.20
C LEU A 93 1.27 17.17 -19.66
N LYS A 94 1.29 17.97 -18.60
CA LYS A 94 2.53 18.45 -17.96
C LYS A 94 3.22 17.31 -17.23
N ILE A 95 2.47 16.48 -16.51
CA ILE A 95 3.00 15.29 -15.84
C ILE A 95 3.53 14.29 -16.86
N LEU A 96 2.77 14.03 -17.94
CA LEU A 96 3.16 13.16 -19.03
C LEU A 96 4.38 13.71 -19.79
N ARG A 97 4.57 15.03 -19.88
CA ARG A 97 5.76 15.59 -20.53
C ARG A 97 7.01 15.51 -19.66
N THR A 98 6.88 15.68 -18.34
CA THR A 98 8.04 15.78 -17.44
C THR A 98 8.41 14.47 -16.74
N LYS A 99 7.43 13.62 -16.41
CA LYS A 99 7.60 12.45 -15.52
C LYS A 99 7.05 11.13 -16.09
N TRP A 100 6.60 11.08 -17.36
CA TRP A 100 6.02 9.85 -17.94
C TRP A 100 6.89 8.62 -17.77
N TRP A 101 8.21 8.72 -17.97
CA TRP A 101 9.12 7.58 -17.89
C TRP A 101 9.08 6.89 -16.51
N LYS A 102 8.89 7.66 -15.43
CA LYS A 102 8.79 7.10 -14.06
C LYS A 102 7.52 6.28 -13.88
N TYR A 103 6.39 6.79 -14.38
CA TYR A 103 5.10 6.10 -14.32
C TYR A 103 5.03 4.92 -15.29
N LEU A 104 5.70 5.03 -16.45
CA LEU A 104 5.83 3.93 -17.40
C LEU A 104 6.62 2.77 -16.78
N LEU A 105 7.78 3.05 -16.17
CA LEU A 105 8.60 2.00 -15.55
C LEU A 105 7.87 1.34 -14.36
N MET A 106 7.14 2.13 -13.58
CA MET A 106 6.29 1.65 -12.49
C MET A 106 5.16 0.74 -13.02
N GLY A 107 4.41 1.19 -14.03
CA GLY A 107 3.36 0.39 -14.65
C GLY A 107 3.90 -0.88 -15.31
N LEU A 108 5.08 -0.82 -15.93
CA LEU A 108 5.76 -1.99 -16.48
C LEU A 108 6.14 -2.99 -15.39
N ALA A 109 6.75 -2.53 -14.30
CA ALA A 109 7.11 -3.40 -13.19
C ALA A 109 5.87 -4.08 -12.57
N ASP A 110 4.78 -3.34 -12.41
CA ASP A 110 3.52 -3.87 -11.87
C ASP A 110 2.90 -4.92 -12.79
N VAL A 111 2.76 -4.61 -14.08
CA VAL A 111 2.15 -5.51 -15.06
C VAL A 111 3.01 -6.78 -15.27
N GLU A 112 4.34 -6.63 -15.37
CA GLU A 112 5.25 -7.77 -15.48
C GLU A 112 5.24 -8.63 -14.21
N ALA A 113 5.17 -8.03 -13.01
CA ALA A 113 5.05 -8.81 -11.77
C ALA A 113 3.80 -9.69 -11.77
N ASN A 114 2.64 -9.12 -12.14
CA ASN A 114 1.38 -9.87 -12.25
C ASN A 114 1.50 -11.00 -13.29
N TYR A 115 2.08 -10.73 -14.47
CA TYR A 115 2.30 -11.76 -15.49
C TYR A 115 3.23 -12.89 -15.01
N MET A 116 4.32 -12.55 -14.33
CA MET A 116 5.31 -13.52 -13.87
C MET A 116 4.78 -14.46 -12.78
N VAL A 117 4.00 -13.95 -11.81
CA VAL A 117 3.34 -14.81 -10.80
C VAL A 117 2.34 -15.74 -11.48
N VAL A 118 1.50 -15.18 -12.36
CA VAL A 118 0.51 -15.95 -13.10
C VAL A 118 1.17 -17.09 -13.87
N LYS A 119 2.26 -16.77 -14.57
CA LYS A 119 3.03 -17.76 -15.33
C LYS A 119 3.68 -18.79 -14.41
N ALA A 120 4.16 -18.40 -13.24
CA ALA A 120 4.76 -19.31 -12.28
C ALA A 120 3.80 -20.40 -11.78
N TYR A 121 2.48 -20.15 -11.71
CA TYR A 121 1.49 -21.17 -11.37
C TYR A 121 1.51 -22.39 -12.31
N GLN A 122 2.04 -22.25 -13.53
CA GLN A 122 2.17 -23.35 -14.49
C GLN A 122 3.45 -24.18 -14.28
N PHE A 123 4.43 -23.66 -13.54
CA PHE A 123 5.78 -24.26 -13.40
C PHE A 123 6.13 -24.66 -11.96
N THR A 124 5.43 -24.16 -10.94
CA THR A 124 5.70 -24.47 -9.52
C THR A 124 4.41 -24.68 -8.72
N THR A 125 4.52 -25.13 -7.48
CA THR A 125 3.37 -25.41 -6.60
C THR A 125 2.81 -24.13 -5.98
N LEU A 126 1.51 -24.14 -5.64
CA LEU A 126 0.88 -23.06 -4.85
C LEU A 126 1.64 -22.78 -3.54
N THR A 127 2.09 -23.85 -2.87
CA THR A 127 2.86 -23.78 -1.63
C THR A 127 4.22 -23.10 -1.81
N SER A 128 4.91 -23.36 -2.93
CA SER A 128 6.19 -22.69 -3.25
C SER A 128 5.95 -21.21 -3.55
N ILE A 129 4.92 -20.89 -4.33
CA ILE A 129 4.56 -19.50 -4.67
C ILE A 129 4.29 -18.69 -3.40
N GLN A 130 3.50 -19.22 -2.46
CA GLN A 130 3.19 -18.52 -1.21
C GLN A 130 4.44 -18.25 -0.34
N LEU A 131 5.34 -19.23 -0.24
CA LEU A 131 6.60 -19.04 0.50
C LEU A 131 7.52 -18.03 -0.18
N LEU A 132 7.66 -18.12 -1.50
CA LEU A 132 8.53 -17.25 -2.26
C LEU A 132 7.97 -15.83 -2.38
N ASP A 133 6.64 -15.67 -2.46
CA ASP A 133 6.02 -14.34 -2.50
C ASP A 133 6.27 -13.54 -1.23
N CYS A 134 6.40 -14.21 -0.08
CA CYS A 134 6.82 -13.57 1.17
C CYS A 134 8.18 -12.87 1.08
N PHE A 135 9.02 -13.21 0.09
CA PHE A 135 10.27 -12.52 -0.21
C PHE A 135 10.06 -11.05 -0.60
N VAL A 136 8.85 -10.66 -1.03
CA VAL A 136 8.50 -9.24 -1.26
C VAL A 136 8.73 -8.40 -0.01
N ILE A 137 8.49 -8.94 1.19
CA ILE A 137 8.57 -8.21 2.47
C ILE A 137 10.00 -7.77 2.83
N PRO A 138 11.01 -8.67 2.90
CA PRO A 138 12.38 -8.25 3.19
C PRO A 138 12.92 -7.33 2.09
N VAL A 139 12.63 -7.60 0.81
CA VAL A 139 13.05 -6.74 -0.30
C VAL A 139 12.43 -5.35 -0.15
N LEU A 140 11.14 -5.25 0.19
CA LEU A 140 10.45 -3.99 0.47
C LEU A 140 11.07 -3.24 1.65
N MET A 141 11.45 -3.92 2.73
CA MET A 141 12.09 -3.28 3.87
C MET A 141 13.44 -2.68 3.50
N VAL A 142 14.27 -3.43 2.75
CA VAL A 142 15.57 -2.94 2.27
C VAL A 142 15.40 -1.77 1.31
N LEU A 143 14.50 -1.88 0.34
CA LEU A 143 14.17 -0.81 -0.60
C LEU A 143 13.63 0.43 0.10
N SER A 144 12.72 0.26 1.07
CA SER A 144 12.16 1.36 1.87
C SER A 144 13.22 2.03 2.74
N TRP A 145 14.19 1.27 3.23
CA TRP A 145 15.32 1.82 3.97
C TRP A 145 16.24 2.65 3.06
N ILE A 146 16.51 2.20 1.84
CA ILE A 146 17.39 2.89 0.88
C ILE A 146 16.70 4.13 0.28
N PHE A 147 15.49 3.99 -0.25
CA PHE A 147 14.81 5.04 -1.02
C PHE A 147 13.96 5.97 -0.16
N LEU A 148 13.20 5.45 0.80
CA LEU A 148 12.32 6.25 1.68
C LEU A 148 13.03 6.66 2.98
N LYS A 149 14.26 6.17 3.23
CA LYS A 149 15.02 6.39 4.47
C LYS A 149 14.22 6.02 5.72
N THR A 150 13.35 5.02 5.62
CA THR A 150 12.50 4.56 6.72
C THR A 150 13.35 3.97 7.84
N ARG A 151 13.10 4.37 9.09
CA ARG A 151 13.85 3.88 10.25
C ARG A 151 13.09 2.74 10.93
N TYR A 152 13.50 1.51 10.63
CA TYR A 152 12.94 0.32 11.28
C TYR A 152 13.56 0.09 12.67
N ARG A 153 12.71 -0.02 13.68
CA ARG A 153 13.07 -0.52 15.02
C ARG A 153 13.18 -2.05 15.03
N PRO A 154 13.92 -2.65 15.99
CA PRO A 154 14.04 -4.10 16.13
C PRO A 154 12.69 -4.84 16.14
N LEU A 155 11.65 -4.24 16.73
CA LEU A 155 10.31 -4.83 16.78
C LEU A 155 9.73 -5.14 15.39
N HIS A 156 10.02 -4.33 14.36
CA HIS A 156 9.54 -4.61 13.00
C HIS A 156 10.18 -5.87 12.42
N PHE A 157 11.47 -6.11 12.69
CA PHE A 157 12.15 -7.33 12.27
C PHE A 157 11.58 -8.55 12.98
N VAL A 158 11.34 -8.45 14.31
CA VAL A 158 10.68 -9.52 15.06
C VAL A 158 9.28 -9.79 14.49
N ALA A 159 8.54 -8.75 14.11
CA ALA A 159 7.19 -8.89 13.54
C ALA A 159 7.18 -9.61 12.19
N VAL A 160 8.14 -9.28 11.31
CA VAL A 160 8.31 -10.00 10.05
C VAL A 160 8.67 -11.46 10.27
N VAL A 161 9.59 -11.76 11.19
CA VAL A 161 9.94 -13.15 11.53
C VAL A 161 8.71 -13.91 12.05
N VAL A 162 7.90 -13.30 12.91
CA VAL A 162 6.66 -13.91 13.41
C VAL A 162 5.68 -14.18 12.26
N CYS A 163 5.48 -13.24 11.34
CA CYS A 163 4.61 -13.48 10.17
C CYS A 163 5.15 -14.59 9.26
N LEU A 164 6.47 -14.63 9.00
CA LEU A 164 7.11 -15.68 8.20
C LEU A 164 6.96 -17.07 8.86
N LEU A 165 7.02 -17.15 10.19
CA LEU A 165 6.72 -18.40 10.92
C LEU A 165 5.27 -18.82 10.72
N GLY A 166 4.33 -17.87 10.70
CA GLY A 166 2.92 -18.13 10.42
C GLY A 166 2.68 -18.68 9.00
N VAL A 167 3.34 -18.10 8.00
CA VAL A 167 3.29 -18.62 6.62
C VAL A 167 3.96 -20.01 6.53
N GLY A 168 5.10 -20.20 7.21
CA GLY A 168 5.74 -21.52 7.29
C GLY A 168 4.85 -22.60 7.89
N ALA A 169 4.07 -22.26 8.92
CA ALA A 169 3.07 -23.16 9.49
C ALA A 169 1.89 -23.45 8.53
N MET A 170 1.46 -22.45 7.75
CA MET A 170 0.42 -22.60 6.72
C MET A 170 0.88 -23.56 5.63
N VAL A 171 2.09 -23.37 5.12
CA VAL A 171 2.67 -24.24 4.08
C VAL A 171 2.95 -25.64 4.62
N GLY A 172 3.39 -25.76 5.88
CA GLY A 172 3.48 -27.04 6.57
C GLY A 172 2.12 -27.77 6.63
N ALA A 173 1.02 -27.03 6.85
CA ALA A 173 -0.33 -27.59 6.80
C ALA A 173 -0.70 -28.10 5.40
N ASP A 174 -0.33 -27.37 4.34
CA ASP A 174 -0.59 -27.77 2.96
C ASP A 174 0.16 -29.04 2.56
N ILE A 175 1.41 -29.18 3.00
CA ILE A 175 2.22 -30.40 2.79
C ILE A 175 1.57 -31.59 3.51
N VAL A 176 1.16 -31.42 4.78
CA VAL A 176 0.50 -32.46 5.57
C VAL A 176 -0.86 -32.85 4.98
N ALA A 177 -1.58 -31.88 4.41
CA ALA A 177 -2.87 -32.10 3.75
C ALA A 177 -2.73 -32.68 2.32
N GLY A 178 -1.51 -32.93 1.84
CA GLY A 178 -1.25 -33.48 0.50
C GLY A 178 -1.63 -32.54 -0.63
N ARG A 179 -1.64 -31.22 -0.39
CA ARG A 179 -2.05 -30.18 -1.35
C ARG A 179 -0.92 -29.72 -2.28
N ASN A 180 0.19 -30.45 -2.32
CA ASN A 180 1.30 -30.24 -3.26
C ASN A 180 0.93 -30.69 -4.69
N GLN A 181 -0.17 -30.17 -5.25
CA GLN A 181 -0.48 -30.33 -6.67
C GLN A 181 0.35 -29.28 -7.44
N GLY A 182 1.50 -29.69 -7.96
CA GLY A 182 2.31 -28.86 -8.87
C GLY A 182 2.98 -29.72 -9.91
N SER A 183 3.27 -29.12 -11.06
CA SER A 183 3.96 -29.79 -12.16
C SER A 183 5.41 -30.11 -11.77
N GLU A 184 5.88 -31.34 -11.98
CA GLU A 184 7.28 -31.72 -11.72
C GLU A 184 8.26 -31.10 -12.74
N SER A 185 7.75 -30.53 -13.83
CA SER A 185 8.55 -29.94 -14.90
C SER A 185 8.98 -28.51 -14.56
N ASP A 186 10.29 -28.30 -14.40
CA ASP A 186 10.96 -27.00 -14.29
C ASP A 186 10.56 -26.13 -13.08
N VAL A 187 10.40 -26.73 -11.89
CA VAL A 187 10.16 -26.02 -10.61
C VAL A 187 11.14 -24.86 -10.39
N VAL A 188 12.41 -25.01 -10.78
CA VAL A 188 13.43 -23.96 -10.66
C VAL A 188 13.09 -22.73 -11.50
N LEU A 189 12.51 -22.91 -12.69
CA LEU A 189 12.07 -21.80 -13.54
C LEU A 189 10.86 -21.11 -12.91
N GLY A 190 9.91 -21.89 -12.38
CA GLY A 190 8.76 -21.35 -11.64
C GLY A 190 9.20 -20.52 -10.43
N ASP A 191 10.04 -21.08 -9.57
CA ASP A 191 10.56 -20.40 -8.38
C ASP A 191 11.35 -19.13 -8.74
N GLY A 192 12.15 -19.19 -9.81
CA GLY A 192 12.86 -18.02 -10.35
C GLY A 192 11.92 -16.92 -10.84
N LEU A 193 10.81 -17.28 -11.49
CA LEU A 193 9.77 -16.33 -11.91
C LEU A 193 9.07 -15.68 -10.70
N VAL A 194 8.75 -16.46 -9.65
CA VAL A 194 8.15 -15.91 -8.42
C VAL A 194 9.10 -14.92 -7.76
N LEU A 195 10.37 -15.29 -7.57
CA LEU A 195 11.36 -14.39 -6.95
C LEU A 195 11.52 -13.09 -7.72
N LEU A 196 11.57 -13.15 -9.06
CA LEU A 196 11.65 -11.96 -9.88
C LEU A 196 10.38 -11.11 -9.79
N SER A 197 9.20 -11.75 -9.75
CA SER A 197 7.95 -11.05 -9.51
C SER A 197 7.91 -10.37 -8.15
N SER A 198 8.33 -11.04 -7.06
CA SER A 198 8.39 -10.45 -5.73
C SER A 198 9.31 -9.23 -5.68
N VAL A 199 10.42 -9.23 -6.42
CA VAL A 199 11.28 -8.04 -6.55
C VAL A 199 10.56 -6.91 -7.30
N LEU A 200 9.87 -7.22 -8.40
CA LEU A 200 9.11 -6.23 -9.17
C LEU A 200 7.91 -5.66 -8.39
N TYR A 201 7.16 -6.49 -7.68
CA TYR A 201 6.10 -6.04 -6.76
C TYR A 201 6.66 -5.19 -5.63
N ALA A 202 7.83 -5.53 -5.08
CA ALA A 202 8.48 -4.71 -4.08
C ALA A 202 8.83 -3.32 -4.64
N VAL A 203 9.35 -3.25 -5.86
CA VAL A 203 9.62 -1.97 -6.54
C VAL A 203 8.32 -1.21 -6.83
N SER A 204 7.27 -1.86 -7.35
CA SER A 204 5.97 -1.26 -7.62
C SER A 204 5.35 -0.67 -6.35
N ASN A 205 5.27 -1.47 -5.28
CA ASN A 205 4.72 -1.08 -3.99
C ASN A 205 5.52 0.05 -3.31
N LEU A 206 6.85 0.03 -3.42
CA LEU A 206 7.71 1.11 -2.95
C LEU A 206 7.44 2.43 -3.70
N CYS A 207 7.38 2.34 -5.04
CA CYS A 207 7.11 3.48 -5.89
C CYS A 207 5.70 4.04 -5.63
N GLN A 208 4.73 3.16 -5.38
CA GLN A 208 3.38 3.52 -4.95
C GLN A 208 3.41 4.27 -3.62
N GLU A 209 4.11 3.76 -2.59
CA GLU A 209 4.22 4.44 -1.30
C GLU A 209 4.84 5.83 -1.45
N HIS A 210 5.95 5.92 -2.18
CA HIS A 210 6.61 7.19 -2.44
C HIS A 210 5.69 8.17 -3.18
N THR A 211 4.97 7.70 -4.21
CA THR A 211 4.10 8.55 -5.02
C THR A 211 2.89 9.03 -4.23
N VAL A 212 2.24 8.14 -3.48
CA VAL A 212 1.03 8.47 -2.73
C VAL A 212 1.31 9.37 -1.51
N LYS A 213 2.51 9.30 -0.93
CA LYS A 213 2.93 10.18 0.16
C LYS A 213 3.40 11.56 -0.32
N ASN A 214 4.03 11.66 -1.49
CA ASN A 214 4.56 12.94 -2.01
C ASN A 214 3.67 13.64 -3.04
N LEU A 215 2.84 12.88 -3.77
CA LEU A 215 1.94 13.36 -4.82
C LEU A 215 0.49 12.99 -4.48
N SER A 216 -0.44 13.26 -5.40
CA SER A 216 -1.84 12.94 -5.19
C SER A 216 -2.13 11.46 -5.50
N ARG A 217 -3.07 10.87 -4.74
CA ARG A 217 -3.59 9.53 -5.02
C ARG A 217 -4.19 9.46 -6.43
N VAL A 218 -5.00 10.44 -6.80
CA VAL A 218 -5.69 10.46 -8.11
C VAL A 218 -4.68 10.49 -9.27
N GLU A 219 -3.56 11.20 -9.12
CA GLU A 219 -2.46 11.17 -10.09
C GLU A 219 -1.84 9.78 -10.21
N PHE A 220 -1.52 9.13 -9.08
CA PHE A 220 -0.97 7.76 -9.10
C PHE A 220 -1.92 6.78 -9.81
N LEU A 221 -3.20 6.73 -9.41
CA LEU A 221 -4.16 5.79 -10.00
C LEU A 221 -4.44 6.10 -11.47
N GLY A 222 -4.54 7.38 -11.86
CA GLY A 222 -4.76 7.77 -13.25
C GLY A 222 -3.60 7.37 -14.16
N MET A 223 -2.36 7.61 -13.72
CA MET A 223 -1.17 7.26 -14.49
C MET A 223 -0.93 5.75 -14.54
N MET A 224 -1.19 5.04 -13.44
CA MET A 224 -1.17 3.57 -13.40
C MET A 224 -2.23 2.95 -14.31
N GLY A 225 -3.46 3.49 -14.31
CA GLY A 225 -4.50 3.06 -15.24
C GLY A 225 -4.09 3.27 -16.70
N LEU A 226 -3.53 4.46 -17.03
CA LEU A 226 -3.12 4.79 -18.39
C LEU A 226 -1.99 3.89 -18.91
N PHE A 227 -0.86 3.82 -18.20
CA PHE A 227 0.27 3.01 -18.66
C PHE A 227 0.02 1.52 -18.47
N GLY A 228 -0.66 1.12 -17.39
CA GLY A 228 -1.05 -0.27 -17.14
C GLY A 228 -1.92 -0.81 -18.28
N THR A 229 -2.96 -0.07 -18.70
CA THR A 229 -3.84 -0.49 -19.81
C THR A 229 -3.08 -0.61 -21.13
N LEU A 230 -2.14 0.29 -21.42
CA LEU A 230 -1.33 0.23 -22.64
C LEU A 230 -0.45 -1.02 -22.64
N ILE A 231 0.28 -1.27 -21.56
CA ILE A 231 1.22 -2.41 -21.47
C ILE A 231 0.46 -3.73 -21.43
N SER A 232 -0.54 -3.85 -20.54
CA SER A 232 -1.35 -5.06 -20.41
C SER A 232 -2.18 -5.33 -21.66
N GLY A 233 -2.61 -4.29 -22.38
CA GLY A 233 -3.31 -4.41 -23.67
C GLY A 233 -2.41 -4.97 -24.77
N VAL A 234 -1.15 -4.53 -24.84
CA VAL A 234 -0.17 -5.10 -25.77
C VAL A 234 0.12 -6.56 -25.43
N GLN A 235 0.31 -6.90 -24.16
CA GLN A 235 0.53 -8.29 -23.74
C GLN A 235 -0.69 -9.18 -23.98
N LEU A 236 -1.90 -8.69 -23.70
CA LEU A 236 -3.15 -9.39 -24.01
C LEU A 236 -3.26 -9.69 -25.51
N ALA A 237 -2.97 -8.70 -26.36
CA ALA A 237 -3.00 -8.86 -27.81
C ALA A 237 -1.94 -9.85 -28.32
N ALA A 238 -0.76 -9.86 -27.71
CA ALA A 238 0.35 -10.71 -28.13
C ALA A 238 0.24 -12.16 -27.64
N LEU A 239 -0.24 -12.39 -26.42
CA LEU A 239 -0.17 -13.69 -25.74
C LEU A 239 -1.51 -14.43 -25.68
N GLU A 240 -2.62 -13.71 -25.44
CA GLU A 240 -3.90 -14.34 -25.08
C GLU A 240 -5.02 -14.10 -26.10
N ILE A 241 -4.78 -13.38 -27.20
CA ILE A 241 -5.84 -13.03 -28.15
C ILE A 241 -6.60 -14.24 -28.72
N ASN A 242 -5.90 -15.38 -28.87
CA ASN A 242 -6.52 -16.62 -29.34
C ASN A 242 -7.36 -17.27 -28.23
N ALA A 243 -6.86 -17.27 -26.99
CA ALA A 243 -7.59 -17.77 -25.82
C ALA A 243 -8.86 -16.95 -25.59
N VAL A 244 -8.79 -15.62 -25.69
CA VAL A 244 -9.94 -14.70 -25.54
C VAL A 244 -11.00 -14.95 -26.61
N LYS A 245 -10.60 -15.20 -27.86
CA LYS A 245 -11.54 -15.52 -28.95
C LYS A 245 -12.22 -16.88 -28.77
N ALA A 246 -11.57 -17.81 -28.07
CA ALA A 246 -12.11 -19.13 -27.79
C ALA A 246 -13.09 -19.15 -26.60
N ILE A 247 -13.20 -18.06 -25.83
CA ILE A 247 -14.10 -17.96 -24.68
C ILE A 247 -15.56 -18.06 -25.16
N LYS A 248 -16.27 -19.04 -24.61
CA LYS A 248 -17.73 -19.09 -24.71
C LYS A 248 -18.31 -18.14 -23.68
N TRP A 249 -18.77 -16.98 -24.15
CA TRP A 249 -19.38 -15.97 -23.29
C TRP A 249 -20.76 -16.46 -22.82
N ASP A 250 -20.81 -16.87 -21.56
CA ASP A 250 -22.04 -17.13 -20.83
C ASP A 250 -22.22 -16.08 -19.73
N LEU A 251 -23.45 -15.88 -19.27
CA LEU A 251 -23.77 -14.94 -18.20
C LEU A 251 -23.01 -15.27 -16.92
N TYR A 252 -22.78 -16.56 -16.65
CA TYR A 252 -21.95 -17.02 -15.54
C TYR A 252 -20.49 -16.52 -15.65
N VAL A 253 -19.84 -16.74 -16.79
CA VAL A 253 -18.45 -16.30 -17.06
C VAL A 253 -18.35 -14.77 -17.00
N PHE A 254 -19.32 -14.07 -17.59
CA PHE A 254 -19.38 -12.61 -17.53
C PHE A 254 -19.49 -12.09 -16.09
N MET A 255 -20.35 -12.69 -15.27
CA MET A 255 -20.50 -12.32 -13.86
C MET A 255 -19.21 -12.57 -13.07
N LEU A 256 -18.49 -13.67 -13.31
CA LEU A 256 -17.20 -13.94 -12.67
C LEU A 256 -16.15 -12.88 -13.04
N PHE A 257 -16.06 -12.49 -14.32
CA PHE A 257 -15.19 -11.38 -14.73
C PHE A 257 -15.60 -10.05 -14.09
N ALA A 258 -16.90 -9.78 -13.97
CA ALA A 258 -17.40 -8.56 -13.34
C ALA A 258 -17.06 -8.51 -11.84
N VAL A 259 -17.23 -9.61 -11.11
CA VAL A 259 -16.85 -9.72 -9.69
C VAL A 259 -15.34 -9.57 -9.54
N TYR A 260 -14.55 -10.28 -10.35
CA TYR A 260 -13.09 -10.15 -10.36
C TYR A 260 -12.66 -8.70 -10.59
N ALA A 261 -13.19 -8.06 -11.63
CA ALA A 261 -12.83 -6.70 -12.01
C ALA A 261 -13.23 -5.69 -10.92
N LEU A 262 -14.39 -5.86 -10.29
CA LEU A 262 -14.84 -5.01 -9.19
C LEU A 262 -13.97 -5.18 -7.95
N CYS A 263 -13.62 -6.41 -7.58
CA CYS A 263 -12.76 -6.70 -6.43
C CYS A 263 -11.34 -6.14 -6.66
N MET A 264 -10.75 -6.37 -7.84
CA MET A 264 -9.43 -5.80 -8.19
C MET A 264 -9.46 -4.28 -8.25
N TYR A 265 -10.48 -3.68 -8.87
CA TYR A 265 -10.63 -2.24 -8.92
C TYR A 265 -10.73 -1.63 -7.51
N ALA A 266 -11.53 -2.23 -6.63
CA ALA A 266 -11.64 -1.83 -5.23
C ALA A 266 -10.30 -1.98 -4.50
N LEU A 267 -9.56 -3.07 -4.74
CA LEU A 267 -8.25 -3.31 -4.15
C LEU A 267 -7.26 -2.21 -4.57
N TYR A 268 -7.10 -1.96 -5.87
CA TYR A 268 -6.19 -0.93 -6.39
C TYR A 268 -6.62 0.48 -5.95
N SER A 269 -7.92 0.70 -5.70
CA SER A 269 -8.46 1.96 -5.19
C SER A 269 -8.17 2.17 -3.70
N PHE A 270 -8.34 1.14 -2.89
CA PHE A 270 -8.17 1.22 -1.43
C PHE A 270 -6.71 1.06 -1.00
N MET A 271 -5.91 0.26 -1.70
CA MET A 271 -4.51 -0.02 -1.37
C MET A 271 -3.69 1.27 -1.18
N PRO A 272 -3.70 2.26 -2.10
CA PRO A 272 -3.07 3.57 -1.89
C PRO A 272 -3.55 4.31 -0.64
N VAL A 273 -4.82 4.18 -0.26
CA VAL A 273 -5.36 4.82 0.95
C VAL A 273 -4.73 4.21 2.19
N VAL A 274 -4.64 2.88 2.25
CA VAL A 274 -4.06 2.17 3.39
C VAL A 274 -2.55 2.41 3.47
N VAL A 275 -1.84 2.37 2.34
CA VAL A 275 -0.40 2.68 2.26
C VAL A 275 -0.11 4.10 2.74
N ARG A 276 -0.98 5.08 2.44
CA ARG A 276 -0.82 6.45 2.95
C ARG A 276 -0.96 6.56 4.46
N LEU A 277 -1.84 5.76 5.06
CA LEU A 277 -2.06 5.73 6.52
C LEU A 277 -0.99 4.92 7.27
N THR A 278 -0.30 4.03 6.56
CA THR A 278 0.66 3.06 7.10
C THR A 278 1.98 3.08 6.29
N SER A 279 2.29 1.99 5.60
CA SER A 279 3.41 1.80 4.68
C SER A 279 3.11 0.65 3.72
N ALA A 280 3.83 0.56 2.60
CA ALA A 280 3.72 -0.58 1.69
C ALA A 280 4.08 -1.91 2.39
N THR A 281 5.09 -1.88 3.27
CA THR A 281 5.47 -3.07 4.07
C THR A 281 4.33 -3.53 4.97
N ALA A 282 3.67 -2.60 5.68
CA ALA A 282 2.54 -2.94 6.54
C ALA A 282 1.40 -3.58 5.75
N VAL A 283 1.09 -3.04 4.56
CA VAL A 283 0.01 -3.60 3.74
C VAL A 283 0.37 -4.98 3.22
N ASN A 284 1.56 -5.20 2.68
CA ASN A 284 2.00 -6.54 2.24
C ASN A 284 1.96 -7.56 3.41
N LEU A 285 2.33 -7.15 4.62
CA LEU A 285 2.21 -8.00 5.81
C LEU A 285 0.74 -8.35 6.14
N SER A 286 -0.20 -7.44 5.88
CA SER A 286 -1.63 -7.72 6.02
C SER A 286 -2.15 -8.66 4.93
N LEU A 287 -1.62 -8.57 3.70
CA LEU A 287 -2.05 -9.41 2.58
C LEU A 287 -1.71 -10.89 2.78
N LEU A 288 -0.76 -11.23 3.66
CA LEU A 288 -0.53 -12.62 4.08
C LEU A 288 -1.78 -13.27 4.70
N THR A 289 -2.70 -12.47 5.27
CA THR A 289 -3.98 -13.00 5.76
C THR A 289 -4.95 -13.35 4.62
N ALA A 290 -4.75 -12.78 3.42
CA ALA A 290 -5.51 -13.12 2.23
C ALA A 290 -5.27 -14.55 1.77
N ASP A 291 -4.03 -15.04 1.85
CA ASP A 291 -3.68 -16.42 1.50
C ASP A 291 -4.47 -17.41 2.36
N LEU A 292 -4.58 -17.11 3.65
CA LEU A 292 -5.39 -17.90 4.59
C LEU A 292 -6.88 -17.78 4.28
N PHE A 293 -7.40 -16.59 3.97
CA PHE A 293 -8.81 -16.43 3.59
C PHE A 293 -9.14 -17.19 2.30
N SER A 294 -8.25 -17.14 1.30
CA SER A 294 -8.37 -17.90 0.08
C SER A 294 -8.40 -19.41 0.36
N LEU A 295 -7.53 -19.89 1.27
CA LEU A 295 -7.55 -21.28 1.73
C LEU A 295 -8.84 -21.65 2.47
N PHE A 296 -9.37 -20.78 3.33
CA PHE A 296 -10.64 -21.00 4.03
C PHE A 296 -11.81 -21.04 3.06
N CYS A 297 -11.90 -20.09 2.12
CA CYS A 297 -12.88 -20.12 1.04
C CYS A 297 -12.73 -21.40 0.21
N GLY A 298 -11.48 -21.79 -0.09
CA GLY A 298 -11.14 -23.08 -0.67
C GLY A 298 -11.80 -24.24 0.09
N LEU A 299 -11.63 -24.26 1.42
CA LEU A 299 -12.13 -25.32 2.28
C LEU A 299 -13.66 -25.39 2.32
N PHE A 300 -14.33 -24.25 2.41
CA PHE A 300 -15.80 -24.18 2.45
C PHE A 300 -16.45 -24.44 1.09
N LEU A 301 -15.85 -23.98 0.00
CA LEU A 301 -16.42 -24.08 -1.35
C LEU A 301 -16.06 -25.39 -2.06
N PHE A 302 -14.87 -25.93 -1.80
CA PHE A 302 -14.33 -27.11 -2.50
C PHE A 302 -14.14 -28.32 -1.56
N SER A 303 -14.63 -28.26 -0.32
CA SER A 303 -14.63 -29.36 0.67
C SER A 303 -13.23 -29.94 0.96
N TYR A 304 -12.21 -29.08 1.05
CA TYR A 304 -10.86 -29.53 1.38
C TYR A 304 -10.71 -30.00 2.85
N GLN A 305 -9.67 -30.79 3.11
CA GLN A 305 -9.36 -31.29 4.45
C GLN A 305 -8.94 -30.15 5.39
N PHE A 306 -9.58 -30.08 6.55
CA PHE A 306 -9.33 -29.05 7.54
C PHE A 306 -8.18 -29.43 8.48
N SER A 307 -7.21 -28.52 8.63
CA SER A 307 -6.12 -28.66 9.59
C SER A 307 -6.12 -27.51 10.59
N VAL A 308 -5.94 -27.85 11.86
CA VAL A 308 -5.82 -26.87 12.96
C VAL A 308 -4.63 -25.93 12.76
N LEU A 309 -3.61 -26.37 12.00
CA LEU A 309 -2.44 -25.57 11.64
C LEU A 309 -2.80 -24.27 10.90
N TYR A 310 -3.90 -24.24 10.13
CA TYR A 310 -4.34 -23.00 9.46
C TYR A 310 -4.84 -21.95 10.45
N ILE A 311 -5.56 -22.36 11.51
CA ILE A 311 -5.98 -21.43 12.59
C ILE A 311 -4.76 -20.92 13.34
N VAL A 312 -3.81 -21.80 13.66
CA VAL A 312 -2.56 -21.42 14.33
C VAL A 312 -1.79 -20.40 13.48
N SER A 313 -1.68 -20.64 12.18
CA SER A 313 -1.05 -19.74 11.21
C SER A 313 -1.75 -18.37 11.18
N PHE A 314 -3.09 -18.35 11.14
CA PHE A 314 -3.87 -17.11 11.18
C PHE A 314 -3.60 -16.27 12.42
N ILE A 315 -3.57 -16.90 13.59
CA ILE A 315 -3.28 -16.21 14.85
C ILE A 315 -1.86 -15.65 14.84
N ILE A 316 -0.87 -16.44 14.40
CA ILE A 316 0.54 -16.02 14.35
C ILE A 316 0.72 -14.83 13.39
N ILE A 317 0.17 -14.90 12.17
CA ILE A 317 0.26 -13.80 11.19
C ILE A 317 -0.43 -12.55 11.73
N THR A 318 -1.60 -12.69 12.33
CA THR A 318 -2.34 -11.57 12.93
C THR A 318 -1.54 -10.92 14.07
N VAL A 319 -0.92 -11.72 14.95
CA VAL A 319 -0.06 -11.22 16.03
C VAL A 319 1.16 -10.47 15.47
N GLY A 320 1.83 -11.03 14.47
CA GLY A 320 2.96 -10.37 13.79
C GLY A 320 2.54 -9.05 13.15
N PHE A 321 1.40 -9.02 12.47
CA PHE A 321 0.85 -7.80 11.87
C PHE A 321 0.46 -6.73 12.91
N ILE A 322 -0.15 -7.13 14.03
CA ILE A 322 -0.43 -6.22 15.16
C ILE A 322 0.88 -5.68 15.73
N MET A 323 1.89 -6.53 15.94
CA MET A 323 3.18 -6.13 16.47
C MET A 323 3.92 -5.17 15.54
N PHE A 324 3.81 -5.35 14.23
CA PHE A 324 4.39 -4.44 13.25
C PHE A 324 3.75 -3.06 13.30
N ASN A 325 2.42 -2.98 13.43
CA ASN A 325 1.71 -1.70 13.46
C ASN A 325 1.72 -1.04 14.83
N ALA A 326 1.91 -1.80 15.92
CA ALA A 326 1.98 -1.31 17.30
C ALA A 326 3.14 -0.34 17.55
N VAL A 327 4.08 -0.21 16.61
CA VAL A 327 5.11 0.82 16.61
C VAL A 327 5.06 1.59 15.30
N PRO A 328 4.98 2.94 15.33
CA PRO A 328 5.02 3.73 14.11
C PRO A 328 6.35 3.55 13.36
N THR A 329 6.27 3.24 12.06
CA THR A 329 7.41 3.37 11.14
C THR A 329 7.63 4.86 10.87
N LEU A 330 8.74 5.42 11.35
CA LEU A 330 9.08 6.81 11.08
C LEU A 330 9.76 6.89 9.70
N SER A 331 9.02 7.38 8.70
CA SER A 331 9.58 7.75 7.39
C SER A 331 9.93 9.23 7.41
N ALA A 332 11.09 9.60 6.84
CA ALA A 332 11.60 10.98 6.85
C ALA A 332 10.93 11.92 5.84
N VAL A 333 9.91 11.45 5.12
CA VAL A 333 9.11 12.29 4.23
C VAL A 333 8.29 13.23 5.13
N PRO A 334 8.34 14.57 4.94
CA PRO A 334 7.67 15.48 5.83
C PRO A 334 6.17 15.19 5.78
N ASP A 335 5.61 14.72 6.90
CA ASP A 335 4.19 14.88 7.15
C ASP A 335 3.93 16.39 7.07
N GLY A 336 3.33 16.83 5.97
CA GLY A 336 2.76 18.18 5.84
C GLY A 336 1.57 18.33 6.77
N ALA A 337 1.79 18.22 8.08
CA ALA A 337 0.85 18.46 9.16
C ALA A 337 1.59 18.37 10.51
N GLY A 338 2.59 19.24 10.72
CA GLY A 338 2.88 19.67 12.09
C GLY A 338 1.67 20.46 12.60
N PRO A 339 1.23 20.28 13.86
CA PRO A 339 0.24 21.18 14.43
C PRO A 339 0.82 22.60 14.37
N ARG A 340 0.11 23.52 13.71
CA ARG A 340 0.38 24.95 13.87
C ARG A 340 0.40 25.22 15.37
N ALA A 341 1.56 25.62 15.88
CA ALA A 341 1.63 26.22 17.21
C ALA A 341 0.58 27.35 17.24
N PRO A 342 -0.21 27.47 18.31
CA PRO A 342 -1.10 28.62 18.44
C PRO A 342 -0.24 29.87 18.41
N ASP A 343 -0.66 30.85 17.61
CA ASP A 343 -0.02 32.16 17.52
C ASP A 343 0.31 32.66 18.93
N ALA A 344 1.61 32.67 19.25
CA ALA A 344 2.09 33.36 20.42
C ALA A 344 1.81 34.83 20.19
N ALA A 345 0.87 35.35 20.98
CA ALA A 345 0.42 36.72 20.99
C ALA A 345 1.61 37.69 20.78
N ALA A 346 1.48 38.53 19.75
CA ALA A 346 2.32 39.70 19.60
C ALA A 346 2.16 40.57 20.85
N ASP A 347 3.23 40.66 21.63
CA ASP A 347 3.34 41.49 22.81
C ASP A 347 3.44 42.96 22.35
N PRO A 348 2.49 43.86 22.65
CA PRO A 348 2.48 45.22 22.12
C PRO A 348 3.43 46.18 22.87
N ALA A 349 4.43 45.65 23.58
CA ALA A 349 5.32 46.43 24.45
C ALA A 349 6.65 46.85 23.80
N ALA A 350 6.99 46.35 22.60
CA ALA A 350 8.27 46.65 21.95
C ALA A 350 8.26 47.89 21.02
N ASP A 351 7.09 48.36 20.58
CA ASP A 351 6.98 49.44 19.58
C ASP A 351 6.89 50.86 20.17
N ARG A 352 6.94 51.02 21.51
CA ARG A 352 6.85 52.34 22.17
C ARG A 352 8.18 52.95 22.60
N LEU A 353 9.31 52.28 22.39
CA LEU A 353 10.64 52.79 22.77
C LEU A 353 11.47 53.33 21.60
N LEU A 354 10.98 53.27 20.35
CA LEU A 354 11.68 53.81 19.17
C LEU A 354 11.05 55.08 18.59
N ALA A 355 9.97 55.61 19.19
CA ALA A 355 9.26 56.80 18.70
C ALA A 355 9.45 58.07 19.57
N ALA A 356 10.38 58.05 20.54
CA ALA A 356 10.66 59.19 21.40
C ALA A 356 12.16 59.47 21.49
N GLY A 357 12.71 60.14 20.48
CA GLY A 357 14.08 60.67 20.54
C GLY A 357 14.64 61.02 19.18
N GLY A 358 14.41 62.24 18.70
CA GLY A 358 15.14 62.72 17.53
C GLY A 358 14.57 63.92 16.79
N ASP A 359 14.03 64.92 17.49
CA ASP A 359 13.84 66.26 16.91
C ASP A 359 15.14 67.04 17.10
N ALA A 360 15.92 67.21 16.03
CA ALA A 360 16.96 68.22 15.93
C ALA A 360 17.37 68.49 14.46
N GLN A 361 16.73 69.51 13.88
CA GLN A 361 17.42 70.68 13.31
C GLN A 361 17.97 70.63 11.85
N ARG A 362 17.46 71.61 11.09
CA ARG A 362 18.10 72.45 10.04
C ARG A 362 18.11 72.00 8.56
N THR A 363 17.21 72.67 7.82
CA THR A 363 17.47 73.55 6.64
C THR A 363 18.41 73.09 5.52
N GLY A 364 17.90 73.08 4.28
CA GLY A 364 18.72 73.32 3.09
C GLY A 364 18.27 72.62 1.81
N THR A 365 17.42 73.30 1.05
CA THR A 365 17.35 73.42 -0.43
C THR A 365 18.35 72.66 -1.35
N VAL A 366 17.83 72.28 -2.54
CA VAL A 366 18.50 72.19 -3.88
C VAL A 366 19.27 70.87 -4.12
N GLU A 367 19.18 70.11 -5.22
CA GLU A 367 18.75 70.33 -6.60
C GLU A 367 18.41 69.02 -7.34
N MET A 368 17.77 69.20 -8.50
CA MET A 368 17.62 68.31 -9.65
C MET A 368 18.94 67.66 -10.11
N PHE A 369 18.90 66.46 -10.71
CA PHE A 369 19.60 66.07 -11.96
C PHE A 369 19.67 64.52 -12.12
N THR A 370 18.91 63.98 -13.07
CA THR A 370 19.40 62.97 -14.06
C THR A 370 20.41 63.64 -15.00
N PRO A 371 21.24 62.97 -15.85
CA PRO A 371 21.27 61.55 -16.23
C PRO A 371 22.69 60.92 -16.33
N LEU A 372 22.76 59.60 -16.52
CA LEU A 372 23.42 58.94 -17.66
C LEU A 372 22.98 57.47 -17.75
#